data_AF-A0A656QA63-F1
#
_entry.id   AF-A0A656QA63-F1
#
_cell.length_a   1.000
_cell.length_b   1.000
_cell.length_c   1.000
_cell.angle_alpha   90.00
_cell.angle_beta   90.00
_cell.angle_gamma   90.00
#
_symmetry.space_group_name_H-M   'P 1'
#
loop_
_entity.id
_entity.type
_entity.pdbx_description
1 polymer ?
#
loop_
_entity_poly.entity_id
_entity_poly.type
_entity_poly.pdbx_seq_one_letter_code
_entity_poly.pdbx_strand_id
1 'polypeptide(L)'
;MSKFTEKADIGLSESGLGLDELIRHGARQVIQQAIEAELQALLERFENVKTLHGRRAVVRNGYLPEREILTAAGPIAVKVPKVRDRSGSGVKFNSSIVPPYVRKSPRVSAALPWLYLKGISTGDMSEALSVLLGEDAKGLSANVVSRLKTQWADEHANWSRRDLSKSRYVYWWVDGIHTGLRSEDSDGQCLLVIIGVKPDGRKERVAIGDGYRESKASWQELLLDLKSRGLQAGPLLAVGDGAMGFWAALEEVFPATRGQRCWFHKMGNVLNALPKSQQGKAKADLQAIWMAATRSDAHAAFDRFVTIYAAKYPKAAETLKRDRESLLAFYDFPADHWQHLRTTNAIESTFATVRHRTTRTRNCVSRPTFLGLAFKLIEEAEKTWRRINGPEQITLLLEGIAFKDGEPVQDDQPGQQKLAA
;
A
#
# COMPACT_ATOMS: atom_id res chain seq x y z
N MET A 1 53.52 -21.62 -48.68
CA MET A 1 52.52 -22.24 -47.79
C MET A 1 53.06 -22.10 -46.36
N SER A 2 52.62 -21.10 -45.58
CA SER A 2 51.47 -21.16 -44.64
C SER A 2 51.77 -22.17 -43.52
N LYS A 3 51.84 -21.84 -42.22
CA LYS A 3 50.96 -20.96 -41.43
C LYS A 3 51.73 -20.38 -40.23
N PHE A 4 51.63 -19.08 -40.01
CA PHE A 4 51.82 -18.46 -38.70
C PHE A 4 50.43 -18.37 -38.05
N THR A 5 50.23 -19.12 -36.97
CA THR A 5 49.09 -18.98 -36.06
C THR A 5 49.51 -18.06 -34.93
N GLU A 6 49.02 -16.82 -34.98
CA GLU A 6 49.11 -15.86 -33.87
C GLU A 6 48.13 -16.29 -32.77
N LYS A 7 48.68 -16.53 -31.57
CA LYS A 7 47.92 -16.79 -30.34
C LYS A 7 47.26 -15.49 -29.88
N ALA A 8 45.95 -15.53 -29.68
CA ALA A 8 45.25 -14.55 -28.85
C ALA A 8 45.66 -14.77 -27.40
N ASP A 9 46.34 -13.77 -26.82
CA ASP A 9 46.76 -13.75 -25.42
C ASP A 9 45.55 -13.41 -24.55
N ILE A 10 44.84 -14.44 -24.08
CA ILE A 10 43.81 -14.31 -23.04
C ILE A 10 44.54 -14.40 -21.70
N GLY A 11 44.96 -13.25 -21.18
CA GLY A 11 45.53 -13.14 -19.84
C GLY A 11 44.49 -13.43 -18.76
N LEU A 12 44.32 -14.72 -18.42
CA LEU A 12 43.58 -15.21 -17.27
C LEU A 12 44.55 -15.90 -16.31
N SER A 13 45.10 -15.15 -15.37
CA SER A 13 45.61 -15.73 -14.11
C SER A 13 44.54 -15.56 -13.02
N GLU A 14 43.45 -16.32 -13.13
CA GLU A 14 42.31 -16.36 -12.19
C GLU A 14 42.50 -17.34 -11.03
N SER A 15 43.74 -17.64 -10.65
CA SER A 15 44.02 -18.50 -9.50
C SER A 15 44.01 -17.68 -8.21
N GLY A 16 42.83 -17.40 -7.66
CA GLY A 16 42.67 -16.79 -6.33
C GLY A 16 41.43 -15.92 -6.08
N LEU A 17 40.58 -15.68 -7.08
CA LEU A 17 39.38 -14.87 -6.90
C LEU A 17 38.23 -15.73 -6.33
N GLY A 18 37.59 -15.25 -5.26
CA GLY A 18 36.34 -15.83 -4.78
C GLY A 18 35.21 -15.68 -5.79
N LEU A 19 34.16 -16.50 -5.68
CA LEU A 19 33.03 -16.52 -6.63
C LEU A 19 32.44 -15.13 -6.91
N ASP A 20 32.22 -14.33 -5.87
CA ASP A 20 31.64 -12.98 -6.01
C ASP A 20 32.57 -12.02 -6.74
N GLU A 21 33.89 -12.16 -6.54
CA GLU A 21 34.88 -11.32 -7.22
C GLU A 21 34.98 -11.66 -8.72
N LEU A 22 34.90 -12.95 -9.06
CA LEU A 22 34.81 -13.42 -10.44
C LEU A 22 33.57 -12.83 -11.14
N ILE A 23 32.41 -12.86 -10.46
CA ILE A 23 31.15 -12.30 -10.98
C ILE A 23 31.28 -10.78 -11.18
N ARG A 24 31.85 -10.05 -10.22
CA ARG A 24 32.06 -8.59 -10.33
C ARG A 24 32.98 -8.25 -11.50
N HIS A 25 34.07 -8.99 -11.67
CA HIS A 25 35.01 -8.78 -12.76
C HIS A 25 34.35 -9.03 -14.12
N GLY A 26 33.66 -10.16 -14.29
CA GLY A 26 32.92 -10.47 -15.52
C GLY A 26 31.85 -9.42 -15.84
N ALA A 27 31.08 -9.00 -14.85
CA ALA A 27 30.07 -7.96 -15.02
C ALA A 27 30.67 -6.61 -15.45
N ARG A 28 31.83 -6.23 -14.89
CA ARG A 28 32.56 -5.01 -15.30
C ARG A 28 32.97 -5.08 -16.76
N GLN A 29 33.53 -6.20 -17.21
CA GLN A 29 33.96 -6.39 -18.59
C GLN A 29 32.79 -6.29 -19.56
N VAL A 30 31.69 -6.99 -19.29
CA VAL A 30 30.48 -6.96 -20.12
C VAL A 30 29.90 -5.56 -20.23
N ILE A 31 29.80 -4.83 -19.11
CA ILE A 31 29.29 -3.45 -19.10
C ILE A 31 30.21 -2.53 -19.91
N GLN A 32 31.54 -2.64 -19.75
CA GLN A 32 32.48 -1.81 -20.49
C GLN A 32 32.40 -2.08 -22.00
N GLN A 33 32.35 -3.35 -22.40
CA GLN A 33 32.21 -3.74 -23.80
C GLN A 33 30.92 -3.20 -24.42
N ALA A 34 29.81 -3.29 -23.70
CA ALA A 34 28.52 -2.81 -24.19
C ALA A 34 28.49 -1.28 -24.33
N ILE A 35 29.12 -0.53 -23.43
CA ILE A 35 29.27 0.93 -23.54
C ILE A 35 30.16 1.31 -24.73
N GLU A 36 31.24 0.57 -24.98
CA GLU A 36 32.09 0.78 -26.16
C GLU A 36 31.31 0.50 -27.47
N ALA A 37 30.45 -0.52 -27.48
CA ALA A 37 29.58 -0.79 -28.62
C ALA A 37 28.56 0.34 -28.88
N GLU A 38 27.96 0.92 -27.83
CA GLU A 38 27.10 2.10 -27.96
C GLU A 38 27.85 3.32 -28.53
N LEU A 39 29.09 3.54 -28.07
CA LEU A 39 29.93 4.61 -28.60
C LEU A 39 30.23 4.40 -30.08
N GLN A 40 30.59 3.17 -30.45
CA GLN A 40 30.92 2.84 -31.82
C GLN A 40 29.73 3.09 -32.76
N ALA A 41 28.53 2.66 -32.36
CA ALA A 41 27.30 2.94 -33.09
C ALA A 41 27.03 4.45 -33.25
N LEU A 42 27.34 5.26 -32.23
CA LEU A 42 27.26 6.72 -32.35
C LEU A 42 28.29 7.25 -33.36
N LEU A 43 29.54 6.81 -33.31
CA LEU A 43 30.61 7.29 -34.20
C LEU A 43 30.36 6.92 -35.67
N GLU A 44 29.78 5.74 -35.93
CA GLU A 44 29.35 5.29 -37.26
C GLU A 44 28.25 6.18 -37.82
N ARG A 45 27.26 6.54 -36.99
CA ARG A 45 26.19 7.48 -37.40
C ARG A 45 26.73 8.84 -37.88
N PHE A 46 27.88 9.27 -37.36
CA PHE A 46 28.52 10.54 -37.71
C PHE A 46 29.78 10.37 -38.58
N GLU A 47 30.01 9.20 -39.17
CA GLU A 47 31.21 8.91 -39.96
C GLU A 47 31.35 9.81 -41.19
N ASN A 48 30.24 10.05 -41.88
CA ASN A 48 30.19 10.88 -43.10
C ASN A 48 30.10 12.39 -42.80
N VAL A 49 29.95 12.78 -41.53
CA VAL A 49 29.85 14.19 -41.14
C VAL A 49 31.26 14.75 -40.90
N LYS A 50 31.71 15.60 -41.81
CA LYS A 50 33.03 16.25 -41.75
C LYS A 50 32.89 17.76 -41.55
N THR A 51 33.85 18.37 -40.87
CA THR A 51 33.95 19.83 -40.76
C THR A 51 34.41 20.44 -42.09
N LEU A 52 34.34 21.77 -42.21
CA LEU A 52 34.84 22.52 -43.37
C LEU A 52 36.31 22.23 -43.73
N HIS A 53 37.10 21.73 -42.78
CA HIS A 53 38.50 21.34 -42.96
C HIS A 53 38.69 19.83 -43.18
N GLY A 54 37.64 19.10 -43.58
CA GLY A 54 37.70 17.67 -43.93
C GLY A 54 37.89 16.71 -42.75
N ARG A 55 37.89 17.20 -41.49
CA ARG A 55 38.05 16.36 -40.29
C ARG A 55 36.70 15.79 -39.85
N ARG A 56 36.67 14.59 -39.25
CA ARG A 56 35.44 14.05 -38.64
C ARG A 56 34.86 15.03 -37.62
N ALA A 57 33.56 15.26 -37.70
CA ALA A 57 32.84 16.18 -36.84
C ALA A 57 32.76 15.67 -35.39
N VAL A 58 32.45 14.38 -35.20
CA VAL A 58 32.36 13.75 -33.88
C VAL A 58 33.53 12.77 -33.72
N VAL A 59 34.31 12.95 -32.67
CA VAL A 59 35.47 12.09 -32.37
C VAL A 59 35.49 11.69 -30.91
N ARG A 60 36.05 10.51 -30.62
CA ARG A 60 36.34 10.07 -29.25
C ARG A 60 37.31 11.05 -28.58
N ASN A 61 37.06 11.38 -27.31
CA ASN A 61 37.86 12.32 -26.53
C ASN A 61 38.06 11.85 -25.08
N GLY A 62 38.62 10.65 -24.93
CA GLY A 62 38.90 10.04 -23.64
C GLY A 62 37.65 9.52 -22.92
N TYR A 63 37.68 9.55 -21.59
CA TYR A 63 36.63 9.03 -20.71
C TYR A 63 36.18 10.08 -19.69
N LEU A 64 34.96 9.91 -19.17
CA LEU A 64 34.53 10.51 -17.90
C LEU A 64 35.35 9.94 -16.75
N PRO A 65 35.46 10.66 -15.62
CA PRO A 65 35.98 10.09 -14.39
C PRO A 65 35.29 8.76 -14.11
N GLU A 66 36.10 7.79 -13.70
CA GLU A 66 35.57 6.50 -13.27
C GLU A 66 34.58 6.72 -12.12
N ARG A 67 33.50 5.96 -12.14
CA ARG A 67 32.51 5.99 -11.07
C ARG A 67 32.00 4.59 -10.79
N GLU A 68 31.66 4.35 -9.54
CA GLU A 68 31.04 3.11 -9.14
C GLU A 68 29.52 3.16 -9.29
N ILE A 69 28.98 2.02 -9.71
CA ILE A 69 27.55 1.78 -9.84
C ILE A 69 27.23 0.55 -9.00
N LEU A 70 26.34 0.71 -8.03
CA LEU A 70 25.89 -0.40 -7.19
C LEU A 70 24.91 -1.28 -7.97
N THR A 71 25.29 -2.54 -8.19
CA THR A 71 24.48 -3.55 -8.88
C THR A 71 24.12 -4.71 -7.93
N ALA A 72 23.37 -5.69 -8.42
CA ALA A 72 23.08 -6.90 -7.64
C ALA A 72 24.33 -7.75 -7.36
N ALA A 73 25.40 -7.58 -8.14
CA ALA A 73 26.70 -8.21 -7.89
C ALA A 73 27.61 -7.37 -6.98
N GLY A 74 27.11 -6.25 -6.44
CA GLY A 74 27.89 -5.29 -5.67
C GLY A 74 28.35 -4.07 -6.50
N PRO A 75 29.28 -3.25 -5.97
CA PRO A 75 29.81 -2.08 -6.65
C PRO A 75 30.63 -2.47 -7.88
N ILE A 76 30.34 -1.84 -9.01
CA ILE A 76 31.08 -2.02 -10.27
C ILE A 76 31.60 -0.66 -10.74
N ALA A 77 32.91 -0.55 -10.88
CA ALA A 77 33.58 0.63 -11.41
C ALA A 77 33.47 0.69 -12.94
N VAL A 78 32.94 1.79 -13.47
CA VAL A 78 32.66 1.97 -14.91
C VAL A 78 33.31 3.25 -15.43
N LYS A 79 33.92 3.16 -16.62
CA LYS A 79 34.46 4.30 -17.36
C LYS A 79 33.65 4.53 -18.64
N VAL A 80 32.84 5.59 -18.62
CA VAL A 80 32.02 5.98 -19.78
C VAL A 80 32.87 6.84 -20.72
N PRO A 81 33.03 6.49 -22.02
CA PRO A 81 33.79 7.28 -22.96
C PRO A 81 33.12 8.63 -23.25
N LYS A 82 33.90 9.59 -23.75
CA LYS A 82 33.39 10.89 -24.20
C LYS A 82 33.58 11.05 -25.69
N VAL A 83 32.69 11.84 -26.27
CA VAL A 83 32.89 12.40 -27.61
C VAL A 83 33.14 13.90 -27.53
N ARG A 84 33.91 14.41 -28.47
CA ARG A 84 34.04 15.84 -28.75
C ARG A 84 33.37 16.12 -30.08
N ASP A 85 32.36 16.97 -30.03
CA ASP A 85 31.77 17.55 -31.23
C ASP A 85 32.59 18.75 -31.70
N ARG A 86 32.94 18.77 -32.99
CA ARG A 86 33.67 19.83 -33.68
C ARG A 86 32.82 20.56 -34.71
N SER A 87 31.58 20.14 -34.97
CA SER A 87 30.67 20.82 -35.90
C SER A 87 29.88 21.96 -35.25
N GLY A 88 29.80 22.00 -33.92
CA GLY A 88 28.97 22.95 -33.18
C GLY A 88 27.51 22.52 -33.01
N SER A 89 27.16 21.30 -33.42
CA SER A 89 25.79 20.76 -33.32
C SER A 89 25.36 20.33 -31.91
N GLY A 90 26.29 20.29 -30.95
CA GLY A 90 26.03 19.95 -29.56
C GLY A 90 25.92 18.45 -29.28
N VAL A 91 26.48 17.59 -30.15
CA VAL A 91 26.41 16.13 -29.99
C VAL A 91 27.15 15.68 -28.73
N LYS A 92 26.47 14.89 -27.89
CA LYS A 92 27.01 14.28 -26.67
C LYS A 92 26.73 12.80 -26.67
N PHE A 93 27.68 12.01 -26.16
CA PHE A 93 27.48 10.60 -25.90
C PHE A 93 26.88 10.43 -24.50
N ASN A 94 25.69 9.84 -24.44
CA ASN A 94 25.04 9.40 -23.22
C ASN A 94 24.75 7.91 -23.38
N SER A 95 25.42 7.08 -22.58
CA SER A 95 25.18 5.64 -22.59
C SER A 95 23.74 5.34 -22.16
N SER A 96 23.07 4.41 -22.83
CA SER A 96 21.73 3.96 -22.42
C SER A 96 21.82 2.95 -21.27
N ILE A 97 22.89 2.15 -21.24
CA ILE A 97 23.20 1.19 -20.18
C ILE A 97 23.62 1.91 -18.89
N VAL A 98 24.43 2.97 -19.03
CA VAL A 98 24.96 3.76 -17.91
C VAL A 98 24.67 5.26 -18.12
N PRO A 99 23.40 5.69 -17.96
CA PRO A 99 23.03 7.09 -18.16
C PRO A 99 23.77 8.05 -17.22
N PRO A 100 23.90 9.33 -17.59
CA PRO A 100 24.48 10.35 -16.72
C PRO A 100 23.87 10.31 -15.30
N TYR A 101 24.71 10.57 -14.29
CA TYR A 101 24.34 10.59 -12.87
C TYR A 101 23.82 9.29 -12.22
N VAL A 102 23.58 8.21 -12.97
CA VAL A 102 23.22 6.91 -12.37
C VAL A 102 24.33 6.44 -11.44
N ARG A 103 23.93 5.95 -10.26
CA ARG A 103 24.81 5.38 -9.22
C ARG A 103 24.37 3.98 -8.77
N LYS A 104 23.20 3.52 -9.20
CA LYS A 104 22.61 2.24 -8.79
C LYS A 104 21.80 1.65 -9.92
N SER A 105 21.77 0.32 -9.99
CA SER A 105 20.84 -0.38 -10.87
C SER A 105 19.37 -0.16 -10.44
N PRO A 106 18.41 -0.26 -11.37
CA PRO A 106 16.98 -0.21 -11.04
C PRO A 106 16.56 -1.27 -10.01
N ARG A 107 17.11 -2.48 -10.10
CA ARG A 107 16.81 -3.59 -9.19
C ARG A 107 17.23 -3.29 -7.75
N VAL A 108 18.45 -2.77 -7.55
CA VAL A 108 18.92 -2.34 -6.22
C VAL A 108 18.09 -1.18 -5.68
N SER A 109 17.73 -0.23 -6.54
CA SER A 109 16.87 0.90 -6.15
C SER A 109 15.46 0.46 -5.73
N ALA A 110 14.91 -0.57 -6.38
CA ALA A 110 13.60 -1.15 -6.07
C ALA A 110 13.58 -2.00 -4.78
N ALA A 111 14.72 -2.55 -4.36
CA ALA A 111 14.80 -3.35 -3.13
C ALA A 111 14.65 -2.50 -1.86
N LEU A 112 14.98 -1.22 -1.90
CA LEU A 112 15.00 -0.33 -0.73
C LEU A 112 13.61 0.00 -0.21
N PRO A 113 12.65 0.41 -1.07
CA PRO A 113 11.24 0.44 -0.70
C PRO A 113 10.81 -0.83 0.02
N TRP A 114 11.17 -1.99 -0.53
CA TRP A 114 10.74 -3.28 -0.01
C TRP A 114 11.32 -3.55 1.39
N LEU A 115 12.63 -3.39 1.57
CA LEU A 115 13.30 -3.60 2.87
C LEU A 115 12.77 -2.63 3.94
N TYR A 116 12.56 -1.37 3.58
CA TYR A 116 11.99 -0.38 4.49
C TYR A 116 10.55 -0.71 4.87
N LEU A 117 9.72 -1.08 3.87
CA LEU A 117 8.35 -1.53 4.09
C LEU A 117 8.28 -2.86 4.84
N LYS A 118 9.36 -3.64 4.93
CA LYS A 118 9.46 -4.85 5.75
C LYS A 118 9.95 -4.59 7.17
N GLY A 119 10.24 -3.33 7.52
CA GLY A 119 10.52 -2.90 8.89
C GLY A 119 12.00 -2.76 9.23
N ILE A 120 12.89 -2.78 8.24
CA ILE A 120 14.30 -2.42 8.44
C ILE A 120 14.37 -0.91 8.66
N SER A 121 14.95 -0.49 9.79
CA SER A 121 15.05 0.93 10.13
C SER A 121 16.02 1.66 9.19
N THR A 122 15.94 2.99 9.13
CA THR A 122 16.90 3.78 8.32
C THR A 122 18.35 3.57 8.77
N GLY A 123 18.58 3.31 10.08
CA GLY A 123 19.92 3.06 10.63
C GLY A 123 20.45 1.68 10.26
N ASP A 124 19.60 0.66 10.35
CA ASP A 124 19.98 -0.75 10.11
C ASP A 124 20.04 -1.11 8.62
N MET A 125 19.56 -0.22 7.74
CA MET A 125 19.59 -0.44 6.29
C MET A 125 21.01 -0.71 5.79
N SER A 126 22.01 0.06 6.25
CA SER A 126 23.39 -0.12 5.79
C SER A 126 23.93 -1.51 6.10
N GLU A 127 23.58 -2.06 7.25
CA GLU A 127 23.97 -3.41 7.68
C GLU A 127 23.22 -4.49 6.89
N ALA A 128 21.90 -4.36 6.74
CA ALA A 128 21.11 -5.31 5.95
C ALA A 128 21.61 -5.42 4.49
N LEU A 129 22.14 -4.33 3.96
CA LEU A 129 22.63 -4.26 2.58
C LEU A 129 24.09 -4.70 2.45
N SER A 130 24.94 -4.49 3.46
CA SER A 130 26.30 -5.03 3.44
C SER A 130 26.29 -6.56 3.41
N VAL A 131 25.34 -7.19 4.11
CA VAL A 131 25.11 -8.64 4.04
C VAL A 131 24.70 -9.11 2.65
N LEU A 132 23.89 -8.32 1.93
CA LEU A 132 23.34 -8.72 0.62
C LEU A 132 24.21 -8.32 -0.58
N LEU A 133 24.99 -7.25 -0.48
CA LEU A 133 25.69 -6.61 -1.61
C LEU A 133 27.20 -6.39 -1.35
N GLY A 134 27.72 -6.84 -0.20
CA GLY A 134 29.10 -6.70 0.24
C GLY A 134 29.39 -5.45 1.09
N GLU A 135 30.49 -5.44 1.84
CA GLU A 135 30.87 -4.32 2.74
C GLU A 135 31.09 -3.00 2.00
N ASP A 136 31.45 -3.06 0.71
CA ASP A 136 31.61 -1.90 -0.15
C ASP A 136 30.30 -1.36 -0.74
N ALA A 137 29.14 -1.92 -0.35
CA ALA A 137 27.81 -1.44 -0.75
C ALA A 137 27.46 -0.08 -0.11
N LYS A 138 28.29 0.91 -0.39
CA LYS A 138 28.10 2.32 -0.06
C LYS A 138 27.05 2.89 -1.01
N GLY A 139 26.17 3.73 -0.46
CA GLY A 139 25.22 4.47 -1.29
C GLY A 139 23.80 4.50 -0.76
N LEU A 140 23.52 3.91 0.40
CA LEU A 140 22.20 3.94 1.03
C LEU A 140 22.24 4.79 2.28
N SER A 141 22.66 6.03 2.10
CA SER A 141 22.61 7.06 3.13
C SER A 141 21.15 7.35 3.53
N ALA A 142 20.96 7.87 4.74
CA ALA A 142 19.68 8.39 5.21
C ALA A 142 19.01 9.34 4.18
N ASN A 143 19.80 10.04 3.36
CA ASN A 143 19.31 10.91 2.28
C ASN A 143 18.57 10.17 1.15
N VAL A 144 18.86 8.90 0.90
CA VAL A 144 18.11 8.09 -0.09
C VAL A 144 16.74 7.73 0.46
N VAL A 145 16.69 7.28 1.72
CA VAL A 145 15.42 6.98 2.41
C VAL A 145 14.57 8.23 2.57
N SER A 146 15.19 9.39 2.86
CA SER A 146 14.50 10.68 2.91
C SER A 146 13.86 11.04 1.57
N ARG A 147 14.60 10.96 0.45
CA ARG A 147 14.05 11.20 -0.89
C ARG A 147 12.93 10.23 -1.25
N LEU A 148 13.06 8.97 -0.87
CA LEU A 148 12.03 7.96 -1.10
C LEU A 148 10.73 8.29 -0.35
N LYS A 149 10.85 8.75 0.89
CA LYS A 149 9.70 9.21 1.68
C LYS A 149 9.00 10.41 1.04
N THR A 150 9.76 11.37 0.52
CA THR A 150 9.20 12.51 -0.23
C THR A 150 8.46 12.02 -1.47
N GLN A 151 9.06 11.13 -2.25
CA GLN A 151 8.42 10.53 -3.42
C GLN A 151 7.10 9.85 -3.04
N TRP A 152 7.06 9.08 -1.96
CA TRP A 152 5.82 8.43 -1.51
C TRP A 152 4.75 9.43 -1.05
N ALA A 153 5.15 10.55 -0.45
CA ALA A 153 4.24 11.62 -0.10
C ALA A 153 3.64 12.26 -1.37
N ASP A 154 4.45 12.50 -2.39
CA ASP A 154 3.99 13.03 -3.68
C ASP A 154 3.04 12.04 -4.39
N GLU A 155 3.37 10.75 -4.37
CA GLU A 155 2.52 9.69 -4.93
C GLU A 155 1.17 9.59 -4.19
N HIS A 156 1.17 9.67 -2.85
CA HIS A 156 -0.05 9.73 -2.05
C HIS A 156 -0.87 10.99 -2.36
N ALA A 157 -0.23 12.16 -2.48
CA ALA A 157 -0.91 13.42 -2.81
C ALA A 157 -1.52 13.39 -4.21
N ASN A 158 -0.88 12.74 -5.17
CA ASN A 158 -1.42 12.54 -6.51
C ASN A 158 -2.57 11.54 -6.51
N TRP A 159 -2.41 10.40 -5.83
CA TRP A 159 -3.47 9.39 -5.71
C TRP A 159 -4.69 9.92 -4.95
N SER A 160 -4.49 10.80 -3.96
CA SER A 160 -5.57 11.43 -3.19
C SER A 160 -6.35 12.47 -4.02
N ARG A 161 -5.84 12.89 -5.18
CA ARG A 161 -6.53 13.81 -6.12
C ARG A 161 -7.13 13.10 -7.33
N ARG A 162 -7.08 11.76 -7.37
CA ARG A 162 -7.59 10.98 -8.50
C ARG A 162 -9.10 11.19 -8.69
N ASP A 163 -9.53 11.11 -9.94
CA ASP A 163 -10.94 11.12 -10.31
C ASP A 163 -11.66 9.86 -9.80
N LEU A 164 -12.81 10.06 -9.17
CA LEU A 164 -13.69 9.03 -8.63
C LEU A 164 -15.05 8.98 -9.35
N SER A 165 -15.25 9.74 -10.43
CA SER A 165 -16.49 9.79 -11.22
C SER A 165 -17.02 8.43 -11.66
N LYS A 166 -16.11 7.49 -11.97
CA LYS A 166 -16.41 6.11 -12.38
C LYS A 166 -16.34 5.09 -11.25
N SER A 167 -15.99 5.54 -10.04
CA SER A 167 -15.87 4.65 -8.89
C SER A 167 -17.23 4.36 -8.30
N ARG A 168 -17.49 3.09 -8.03
CA ARG A 168 -18.69 2.63 -7.31
C ARG A 168 -18.24 1.65 -6.23
N TYR A 169 -18.81 1.76 -5.05
CA TYR A 169 -18.49 0.87 -3.93
C TYR A 169 -19.76 0.24 -3.38
N VAL A 170 -19.69 -1.04 -3.04
CA VAL A 170 -20.79 -1.81 -2.45
C VAL A 170 -20.69 -1.72 -0.93
N TYR A 171 -19.48 -1.90 -0.41
CA TYR A 171 -19.18 -1.88 1.02
C TYR A 171 -17.99 -0.99 1.29
N TRP A 172 -18.00 -0.34 2.45
CA TRP A 172 -16.81 0.24 3.06
C TRP A 172 -16.50 -0.41 4.40
N TRP A 173 -15.22 -0.63 4.67
CA TRP A 173 -14.70 -0.69 6.03
C TRP A 173 -14.03 0.63 6.33
N VAL A 174 -14.23 1.13 7.55
CA VAL A 174 -13.63 2.37 8.02
C VAL A 174 -12.99 2.18 9.39
N ASP A 175 -11.88 2.89 9.61
CA ASP A 175 -11.20 2.89 10.91
C ASP A 175 -10.37 4.16 11.09
N GLY A 176 -10.17 4.54 12.34
CA GLY A 176 -9.29 5.61 12.77
C GLY A 176 -8.08 5.05 13.52
N ILE A 177 -6.89 5.36 13.03
CA ILE A 177 -5.68 4.67 13.47
C ILE A 177 -4.72 5.65 14.10
N HIS A 178 -4.68 5.57 15.43
CA HIS A 178 -3.77 6.32 16.26
C HIS A 178 -2.32 5.93 15.93
N THR A 179 -1.53 6.93 15.54
CA THR A 179 -0.20 6.70 14.95
C THR A 179 0.89 6.64 16.00
N GLY A 180 0.63 7.21 17.19
CA GLY A 180 1.58 7.26 18.30
C GLY A 180 2.87 8.01 17.97
N LEU A 181 2.86 8.85 16.92
CA LEU A 181 3.96 9.75 16.61
C LEU A 181 4.13 10.68 17.80
N ARG A 182 5.33 10.77 18.40
CA ARG A 182 5.62 11.69 19.50
C ARG A 182 6.16 13.00 18.91
N SER A 183 5.32 14.02 18.87
CA SER A 183 5.68 15.43 18.77
C SER A 183 4.88 16.16 19.85
N GLU A 184 5.35 17.29 20.36
CA GLU A 184 4.71 17.98 21.50
C GLU A 184 3.23 18.38 21.20
N ASP A 185 2.83 18.39 19.92
CA ASP A 185 1.46 18.69 19.43
C ASP A 185 0.72 17.50 18.78
N SER A 186 1.23 16.27 18.86
CA SER A 186 0.65 15.11 18.14
C SER A 186 -0.46 14.37 18.90
N ASP A 187 -0.83 14.84 20.09
CA ASP A 187 -1.85 14.18 20.91
C ASP A 187 -3.23 14.26 20.25
N GLY A 188 -3.75 13.10 19.84
CA GLY A 188 -5.00 12.97 19.10
C GLY A 188 -4.87 12.87 17.58
N GLN A 189 -3.67 12.93 16.98
CA GLN A 189 -3.55 12.67 15.54
C GLN A 189 -3.80 11.20 15.19
N CYS A 190 -4.56 10.97 14.12
CA CYS A 190 -4.93 9.64 13.65
C CYS A 190 -4.90 9.58 12.11
N LEU A 191 -4.78 8.38 11.53
CA LEU A 191 -5.06 8.17 10.12
C LEU A 191 -6.51 7.74 9.97
N LEU A 192 -7.22 8.38 9.05
CA LEU A 192 -8.57 7.97 8.69
C LEU A 192 -8.47 7.09 7.44
N VAL A 193 -9.01 5.88 7.51
CA VAL A 193 -8.85 4.90 6.43
C VAL A 193 -10.20 4.39 5.98
N ILE A 194 -10.38 4.30 4.67
CA ILE A 194 -11.52 3.66 4.03
C ILE A 194 -11.00 2.61 3.05
N ILE A 195 -11.40 1.36 3.26
CA ILE A 195 -11.24 0.27 2.29
C ILE A 195 -12.61 -0.04 1.71
N GLY A 196 -12.71 -0.18 0.39
CA GLY A 196 -13.98 -0.38 -0.30
C GLY A 196 -14.01 -1.65 -1.13
N VAL A 197 -15.22 -2.16 -1.39
CA VAL A 197 -15.47 -3.27 -2.32
C VAL A 197 -16.07 -2.72 -3.60
N LYS A 198 -15.43 -3.01 -4.74
CA LYS A 198 -15.94 -2.68 -6.07
C LYS A 198 -17.04 -3.65 -6.52
N PRO A 199 -17.81 -3.31 -7.58
CA PRO A 199 -18.82 -4.21 -8.15
C PRO A 199 -18.31 -5.60 -8.53
N ASP A 200 -17.02 -5.76 -8.84
CA ASP A 200 -16.39 -7.04 -9.16
C ASP A 200 -15.91 -7.85 -7.94
N GLY A 201 -16.26 -7.39 -6.74
CA GLY A 201 -15.91 -8.00 -5.46
C GLY A 201 -14.48 -7.77 -5.01
N ARG A 202 -13.65 -7.03 -5.77
CA ARG A 202 -12.29 -6.67 -5.33
C ARG A 202 -12.33 -5.60 -4.26
N LYS A 203 -11.47 -5.78 -3.26
CA LYS A 203 -11.19 -4.78 -2.22
C LYS A 203 -10.12 -3.82 -2.72
N GLU A 204 -10.27 -2.54 -2.47
CA GLU A 204 -9.24 -1.53 -2.75
C GLU A 204 -9.24 -0.42 -1.70
N ARG A 205 -8.10 0.26 -1.56
CA ARG A 205 -8.02 1.46 -0.73
C ARG A 205 -8.80 2.61 -1.38
N VAL A 206 -9.75 3.18 -0.65
CA VAL A 206 -10.59 4.30 -1.11
C VAL A 206 -10.00 5.61 -0.65
N ALA A 207 -9.69 5.71 0.65
CA ALA A 207 -9.17 6.92 1.25
C ALA A 207 -8.15 6.59 2.34
N ILE A 208 -7.09 7.41 2.41
CA ILE A 208 -6.12 7.45 3.50
C ILE A 208 -5.90 8.93 3.79
N GLY A 209 -6.60 9.42 4.81
CA GLY A 209 -6.65 10.83 5.19
C GLY A 209 -5.90 11.09 6.49
N ASP A 210 -5.55 12.35 6.66
CA ASP A 210 -5.20 12.89 7.98
C ASP A 210 -6.48 13.09 8.80
N GLY A 211 -6.36 13.05 10.13
CA GLY A 211 -7.48 13.27 11.02
C GLY A 211 -7.05 13.58 12.44
N TYR A 212 -7.94 14.27 13.15
CA TYR A 212 -7.74 14.61 14.55
C TYR A 212 -8.87 14.02 15.39
N ARG A 213 -8.49 13.15 16.35
CA ARG A 213 -9.34 12.46 17.33
C ARG A 213 -10.57 11.78 16.73
N GLU A 214 -10.46 11.34 15.47
CA GLU A 214 -11.58 10.78 14.71
C GLU A 214 -12.84 11.66 14.77
N SER A 215 -12.63 12.98 14.81
CA SER A 215 -13.71 13.96 14.95
C SER A 215 -14.66 13.92 13.75
N LYS A 216 -15.91 14.33 13.97
CA LYS A 216 -16.89 14.49 12.89
C LYS A 216 -16.34 15.39 11.77
N ALA A 217 -15.70 16.49 12.13
CA ALA A 217 -15.12 17.43 11.17
C ALA A 217 -14.06 16.76 10.27
N SER A 218 -13.12 16.00 10.84
CA SER A 218 -12.09 15.31 10.06
C SER A 218 -12.69 14.26 9.13
N TRP A 219 -13.69 13.50 9.58
CA TRP A 219 -14.38 12.55 8.70
C TRP A 219 -15.22 13.24 7.63
N GLN A 220 -15.89 14.33 7.96
CA GLN A 220 -16.70 15.11 7.03
C GLN A 220 -15.85 15.72 5.93
N GLU A 221 -14.68 16.28 6.26
CA GLU A 221 -13.70 16.75 5.29
C GLU A 221 -13.29 15.64 4.32
N LEU A 222 -12.92 14.47 4.84
CA LEU A 222 -12.54 13.32 4.02
C LEU A 222 -13.67 12.85 3.09
N LEU A 223 -14.90 12.76 3.60
CA LEU A 223 -16.06 12.32 2.82
C LEU A 223 -16.49 13.35 1.77
N LEU A 224 -16.42 14.65 2.09
CA LEU A 224 -16.68 15.73 1.13
C LEU A 224 -15.61 15.80 0.05
N ASP A 225 -14.35 15.54 0.38
CA ASP A 225 -13.27 15.40 -0.61
C ASP A 225 -13.51 14.24 -1.57
N LEU A 226 -14.05 13.10 -1.11
CA LEU A 226 -14.44 12.01 -2.02
C LEU A 226 -15.52 12.46 -3.01
N LYS A 227 -16.53 13.21 -2.54
CA LYS A 227 -17.58 13.77 -3.40
C LYS A 227 -17.03 14.79 -4.40
N SER A 228 -16.18 15.71 -3.96
CA SER A 228 -15.60 16.74 -4.82
C SER A 228 -14.76 16.14 -5.95
N ARG A 229 -14.15 14.97 -5.71
CA ARG A 229 -13.44 14.16 -6.72
C ARG A 229 -14.35 13.35 -7.63
N GLY A 230 -15.67 13.47 -7.49
CA GLY A 230 -16.65 12.86 -8.38
C GLY A 230 -17.31 11.59 -7.86
N LEU A 231 -17.06 11.15 -6.63
CA LEU A 231 -17.77 10.00 -6.07
C LEU A 231 -19.27 10.33 -5.93
N GLN A 232 -20.09 9.74 -6.79
CA GLN A 232 -21.52 10.08 -6.90
C GLN A 232 -22.33 9.62 -5.68
N ALA A 233 -22.01 8.44 -5.16
CA ALA A 233 -22.75 7.82 -4.07
C ALA A 233 -21.83 7.11 -3.06
N GLY A 234 -22.32 7.02 -1.82
CA GLY A 234 -21.72 6.19 -0.77
C GLY A 234 -21.98 4.69 -1.02
N PRO A 235 -21.38 3.81 -0.21
CA PRO A 235 -21.61 2.37 -0.30
C PRO A 235 -23.02 2.01 0.18
N LEU A 236 -23.45 0.77 -0.08
CA LEU A 236 -24.71 0.26 0.48
C LEU A 236 -24.59 0.01 1.99
N LEU A 237 -23.40 -0.42 2.45
CA LEU A 237 -23.07 -0.59 3.87
C LEU A 237 -21.67 -0.08 4.19
N ALA A 238 -21.56 0.71 5.25
CA ALA A 238 -20.29 1.04 5.90
C ALA A 238 -20.15 0.27 7.22
N VAL A 239 -19.02 -0.39 7.43
CA VAL A 239 -18.68 -1.15 8.63
C VAL A 239 -17.53 -0.47 9.37
N GLY A 240 -17.69 -0.18 10.65
CA GLY A 240 -16.65 0.47 11.45
C GLY A 240 -16.83 0.25 12.95
N ASP A 241 -15.93 0.82 13.75
CA ASP A 241 -16.06 0.81 15.21
C ASP A 241 -17.08 1.86 15.71
N GLY A 242 -17.22 1.95 17.04
CA GLY A 242 -17.95 2.91 17.86
C GLY A 242 -17.70 4.40 17.59
N ALA A 243 -16.64 4.77 16.86
CA ALA A 243 -16.18 6.16 16.72
C ALA A 243 -17.27 7.10 16.19
N MET A 244 -17.85 7.91 17.08
CA MET A 244 -19.05 8.71 16.81
C MET A 244 -18.89 9.72 15.66
N GLY A 245 -17.66 10.22 15.42
CA GLY A 245 -17.40 11.22 14.38
C GLY A 245 -17.68 10.72 12.97
N PHE A 246 -17.27 9.49 12.64
CA PHE A 246 -17.52 8.93 11.31
C PHE A 246 -19.02 8.82 11.01
N TRP A 247 -19.80 8.25 11.93
CA TRP A 247 -21.22 8.00 11.69
C TRP A 247 -22.01 9.29 11.54
N ALA A 248 -21.71 10.29 12.37
CA ALA A 248 -22.34 11.61 12.24
C ALA A 248 -21.97 12.32 10.93
N ALA A 249 -20.75 12.14 10.42
CA ALA A 249 -20.35 12.68 9.12
C ALA A 249 -20.96 11.90 7.95
N LEU A 250 -21.05 10.57 8.07
CA LEU A 250 -21.62 9.69 7.05
C LEU A 250 -23.10 9.99 6.83
N GLU A 251 -23.87 10.20 7.89
CA GLU A 251 -25.29 10.54 7.82
C GLU A 251 -25.53 11.85 7.07
N GLU A 252 -24.65 12.85 7.22
CA GLU A 252 -24.76 14.13 6.49
C GLU A 252 -24.30 14.02 5.04
N VAL A 253 -23.18 13.34 4.79
CA VAL A 253 -22.56 13.33 3.46
C VAL A 253 -23.18 12.24 2.58
N PHE A 254 -23.43 11.04 3.10
CA PHE A 254 -24.01 9.93 2.35
C PHE A 254 -25.20 9.30 3.10
N PRO A 255 -26.33 10.01 3.25
CA PRO A 255 -27.47 9.61 4.09
C PRO A 255 -28.11 8.27 3.70
N ALA A 256 -27.96 7.82 2.45
CA ALA A 256 -28.47 6.54 1.99
C ALA A 256 -27.61 5.33 2.44
N THR A 257 -26.38 5.58 2.92
CA THR A 257 -25.46 4.53 3.36
C THR A 257 -25.92 3.97 4.70
N ARG A 258 -26.11 2.65 4.78
CA ARG A 258 -26.39 2.00 6.07
C ARG A 258 -25.12 1.86 6.89
N GLY A 259 -25.24 2.03 8.20
CA GLY A 259 -24.13 1.85 9.12
C GLY A 259 -24.19 0.53 9.88
N GLN A 260 -23.05 -0.16 9.97
CA GLN A 260 -22.86 -1.35 10.78
C GLN A 260 -21.69 -1.23 11.75
N ARG A 261 -21.91 -1.66 12.98
CA ARG A 261 -20.84 -1.78 13.98
C ARG A 261 -20.11 -3.11 13.83
N CYS A 262 -18.79 -3.06 13.96
CA CYS A 262 -17.94 -4.24 13.93
C CYS A 262 -18.16 -5.13 15.17
N TRP A 263 -18.43 -6.41 14.97
CA TRP A 263 -18.58 -7.37 16.07
C TRP A 263 -17.29 -7.59 16.85
N PHE A 264 -16.12 -7.52 16.20
CA PHE A 264 -14.83 -7.72 16.88
C PHE A 264 -14.61 -6.68 17.98
N HIS A 265 -14.68 -5.38 17.63
CA HIS A 265 -14.57 -4.29 18.60
C HIS A 265 -15.69 -4.33 19.64
N LYS A 266 -16.92 -4.65 19.20
CA LYS A 266 -18.06 -4.75 20.10
C LYS A 266 -17.85 -5.79 21.19
N MET A 267 -17.41 -7.00 20.80
CA MET A 267 -17.11 -8.06 21.74
C MET A 267 -16.03 -7.65 22.71
N GLY A 268 -14.95 -7.02 22.24
CA GLY A 268 -13.90 -6.47 23.11
C GLY A 268 -14.45 -5.51 24.17
N ASN A 269 -15.29 -4.56 23.75
CA ASN A 269 -15.90 -3.57 24.65
C ASN A 269 -16.83 -4.22 25.69
N VAL A 270 -17.64 -5.20 25.29
CA VAL A 270 -18.53 -5.93 26.21
C VAL A 270 -17.70 -6.77 27.19
N LEU A 271 -16.69 -7.49 26.71
CA LEU A 271 -15.83 -8.35 27.55
C LEU A 271 -15.01 -7.52 28.55
N ASN A 272 -14.55 -6.33 28.18
CA ASN A 272 -13.84 -5.41 29.08
C ASN A 272 -14.72 -4.91 30.23
N ALA A 273 -16.05 -4.98 30.10
CA ALA A 273 -16.98 -4.66 31.17
C ALA A 273 -17.28 -5.87 32.10
N LEU A 274 -16.61 -7.01 31.89
CA LEU A 274 -16.79 -8.25 32.65
C LEU A 274 -15.49 -8.68 33.35
N PRO A 275 -15.58 -9.31 34.54
CA PRO A 275 -14.44 -9.98 35.17
C PRO A 275 -13.87 -11.08 34.27
N LYS A 276 -12.54 -11.26 34.29
CA LYS A 276 -11.83 -12.26 33.47
C LYS A 276 -12.43 -13.68 33.56
N SER A 277 -12.89 -14.09 34.75
CA SER A 277 -13.52 -15.40 34.98
C SER A 277 -14.81 -15.62 34.16
N GLN A 278 -15.55 -14.56 33.85
CA GLN A 278 -16.80 -14.65 33.09
C GLN A 278 -16.61 -14.48 31.58
N GLN A 279 -15.45 -13.94 31.14
CA GLN A 279 -15.23 -13.57 29.74
C GLN A 279 -15.30 -14.77 28.79
N GLY A 280 -14.86 -15.96 29.21
CA GLY A 280 -14.94 -17.17 28.39
C GLY A 280 -16.38 -17.52 28.00
N LYS A 281 -17.28 -17.61 28.99
CA LYS A 281 -18.70 -17.89 28.77
C LYS A 281 -19.39 -16.77 27.99
N ALA A 282 -19.15 -15.51 28.38
CA ALA A 282 -19.75 -14.36 27.72
C ALA A 282 -19.33 -14.25 26.24
N LYS A 283 -18.10 -14.62 25.91
CA LYS A 283 -17.62 -14.68 24.53
C LYS A 283 -18.41 -15.70 23.70
N ALA A 284 -18.66 -16.88 24.24
CA ALA A 284 -19.46 -17.90 23.57
C ALA A 284 -20.91 -17.44 23.36
N ASP A 285 -21.52 -16.82 24.38
CA ASP A 285 -22.88 -16.28 24.28
C ASP A 285 -22.97 -15.14 23.25
N LEU A 286 -21.96 -14.25 23.18
CA LEU A 286 -21.86 -13.23 22.13
C LEU A 286 -21.67 -13.83 20.74
N GLN A 287 -20.88 -14.90 20.61
CA GLN A 287 -20.69 -15.61 19.35
C GLN A 287 -21.99 -16.23 18.83
N ALA A 288 -22.82 -16.78 19.73
CA ALA A 288 -24.11 -17.34 19.35
C ALA A 288 -25.06 -16.31 18.71
N ILE A 289 -24.88 -15.01 18.99
CA ILE A 289 -25.70 -13.95 18.38
C ILE A 289 -25.33 -13.77 16.90
N TRP A 290 -24.06 -13.49 16.62
CA TRP A 290 -23.66 -13.13 15.26
C TRP A 290 -23.43 -14.34 14.36
N MET A 291 -23.28 -15.54 14.92
CA MET A 291 -23.25 -16.80 14.16
C MET A 291 -24.64 -17.40 13.93
N ALA A 292 -25.71 -16.79 14.45
CA ALA A 292 -27.06 -17.28 14.22
C ALA A 292 -27.39 -17.33 12.71
N ALA A 293 -28.26 -18.27 12.33
CA ALA A 293 -28.65 -18.45 10.93
C ALA A 293 -29.59 -17.33 10.46
N THR A 294 -30.45 -16.83 11.36
CA THR A 294 -31.43 -15.80 11.05
C THR A 294 -31.32 -14.61 12.01
N ARG A 295 -31.81 -13.46 11.58
CA ARG A 295 -31.95 -12.27 12.42
C ARG A 295 -32.82 -12.56 13.64
N SER A 296 -33.89 -13.33 13.49
CA SER A 296 -34.78 -13.73 14.60
C SER A 296 -34.02 -14.51 15.68
N ASP A 297 -33.24 -15.51 15.28
CA ASP A 297 -32.42 -16.30 16.20
C ASP A 297 -31.34 -15.45 16.88
N ALA A 298 -30.75 -14.50 16.14
CA ALA A 298 -29.81 -13.54 16.68
C ALA A 298 -30.47 -12.66 17.75
N HIS A 299 -31.69 -12.15 17.52
CA HIS A 299 -32.42 -11.40 18.54
C HIS A 299 -32.70 -12.25 19.78
N ALA A 300 -33.14 -13.49 19.61
CA ALA A 300 -33.37 -14.38 20.74
C ALA A 300 -32.07 -14.65 21.54
N ALA A 301 -30.94 -14.88 20.86
CA ALA A 301 -29.64 -15.02 21.50
C ALA A 301 -29.20 -13.74 22.23
N PHE A 302 -29.47 -12.58 21.65
CA PHE A 302 -29.18 -11.28 22.23
C PHE A 302 -29.96 -11.06 23.53
N ASP A 303 -31.26 -11.34 23.53
CA ASP A 303 -32.10 -11.21 24.71
C ASP A 303 -31.66 -12.18 25.81
N ARG A 304 -31.29 -13.43 25.46
CA ARG A 304 -30.68 -14.37 26.41
C ARG A 304 -29.41 -13.82 27.05
N PHE A 305 -28.50 -13.22 26.26
CA PHE A 305 -27.30 -12.58 26.81
C PHE A 305 -27.67 -11.48 27.81
N VAL A 306 -28.60 -10.60 27.44
CA VAL A 306 -29.05 -9.53 28.33
C VAL A 306 -29.64 -10.10 29.63
N THR A 307 -30.49 -11.11 29.57
CA THR A 307 -31.07 -11.75 30.77
C THR A 307 -30.01 -12.33 31.70
N ILE A 308 -28.98 -13.00 31.14
CA ILE A 308 -27.92 -13.63 31.93
C ILE A 308 -27.04 -12.58 32.63
N TYR A 309 -26.68 -11.50 31.94
CA TYR A 309 -25.62 -10.60 32.38
C TYR A 309 -26.14 -9.27 32.99
N ALA A 310 -27.35 -8.80 32.67
CA ALA A 310 -27.79 -7.45 33.05
C ALA A 310 -27.89 -7.22 34.56
N ALA A 311 -28.33 -8.22 35.33
CA ALA A 311 -28.51 -8.07 36.78
C ALA A 311 -27.20 -7.86 37.53
N LYS A 312 -26.12 -8.54 37.12
CA LYS A 312 -24.80 -8.50 37.79
C LYS A 312 -23.80 -7.60 37.07
N TYR A 313 -23.94 -7.43 35.77
CA TYR A 313 -23.02 -6.72 34.88
C TYR A 313 -23.78 -5.77 33.94
N PRO A 314 -24.53 -4.78 34.48
CA PRO A 314 -25.38 -3.90 33.67
C PRO A 314 -24.58 -3.17 32.59
N LYS A 315 -23.35 -2.75 32.87
CA LYS A 315 -22.48 -2.09 31.88
C LYS A 315 -22.22 -2.96 30.64
N ALA A 316 -22.04 -4.27 30.79
CA ALA A 316 -21.80 -5.18 29.67
C ALA A 316 -23.06 -5.32 28.81
N ALA A 317 -24.23 -5.48 29.44
CA ALA A 317 -25.51 -5.59 28.76
C ALA A 317 -25.90 -4.28 28.05
N GLU A 318 -25.75 -3.12 28.70
CA GLU A 318 -26.05 -1.81 28.11
C GLU A 318 -25.08 -1.47 26.98
N THR A 319 -23.80 -1.83 27.15
CA THR A 319 -22.84 -1.74 26.05
C THR A 319 -23.40 -2.50 24.86
N LEU A 320 -23.76 -3.78 25.00
CA LEU A 320 -24.31 -4.58 23.89
C LEU A 320 -25.58 -3.95 23.27
N LYS A 321 -26.60 -3.64 24.10
CA LYS A 321 -27.92 -3.10 23.68
C LYS A 321 -27.84 -1.88 22.79
N ARG A 322 -26.96 -0.93 23.11
CA ARG A 322 -26.87 0.36 22.41
C ARG A 322 -26.74 0.23 20.88
N ASP A 323 -26.10 -0.84 20.42
CA ASP A 323 -25.78 -1.03 19.01
C ASP A 323 -26.52 -2.23 18.39
N ARG A 324 -27.64 -2.69 18.97
CA ARG A 324 -28.35 -3.92 18.54
C ARG A 324 -28.63 -3.96 17.04
N GLU A 325 -29.35 -2.97 16.51
CA GLU A 325 -29.75 -2.93 15.10
C GLU A 325 -28.53 -2.80 14.18
N SER A 326 -27.59 -1.92 14.52
CA SER A 326 -26.38 -1.70 13.71
C SER A 326 -25.42 -2.89 13.73
N LEU A 327 -25.46 -3.76 14.74
CA LEU A 327 -24.69 -5.01 14.75
C LEU A 327 -25.29 -6.10 13.87
N LEU A 328 -26.59 -6.04 13.59
CA LEU A 328 -27.33 -7.07 12.85
C LEU A 328 -27.69 -6.64 11.41
N ALA A 329 -27.25 -5.46 10.98
CA ALA A 329 -27.53 -4.93 9.64
C ALA A 329 -27.04 -5.86 8.49
N PHE A 330 -26.02 -6.69 8.72
CA PHE A 330 -25.50 -7.63 7.73
C PHE A 330 -26.54 -8.65 7.26
N TYR A 331 -27.59 -8.93 8.03
CA TYR A 331 -28.66 -9.85 7.62
C TYR A 331 -29.49 -9.34 6.43
N ASP A 332 -29.41 -8.04 6.10
CA ASP A 332 -30.01 -7.45 4.88
C ASP A 332 -29.09 -7.55 3.65
N PHE A 333 -28.02 -8.35 3.73
CA PHE A 333 -27.03 -8.57 2.66
C PHE A 333 -26.75 -10.06 2.50
N PRO A 334 -26.20 -10.52 1.36
CA PRO A 334 -25.97 -11.93 1.05
C PRO A 334 -25.23 -12.69 2.15
N ALA A 335 -25.67 -13.92 2.44
CA ALA A 335 -25.07 -14.77 3.47
C ALA A 335 -23.55 -14.98 3.26
N ASP A 336 -23.13 -15.14 2.01
CA ASP A 336 -21.73 -15.29 1.62
C ASP A 336 -20.85 -14.12 2.08
N HIS A 337 -21.43 -12.91 2.16
CA HIS A 337 -20.72 -11.69 2.53
C HIS A 337 -20.53 -11.56 4.04
N TRP A 338 -21.34 -12.23 4.86
CA TRP A 338 -21.41 -12.04 6.31
C TRP A 338 -20.06 -12.23 7.01
N GLN A 339 -19.27 -13.22 6.57
CA GLN A 339 -17.93 -13.45 7.11
C GLN A 339 -17.02 -12.21 7.00
N HIS A 340 -17.20 -11.41 5.94
CA HIS A 340 -16.44 -10.19 5.69
C HIS A 340 -17.08 -8.98 6.39
N LEU A 341 -18.40 -8.91 6.47
CA LEU A 341 -19.12 -7.75 7.01
C LEU A 341 -19.09 -7.67 8.53
N ARG A 342 -19.08 -8.81 9.22
CA ARG A 342 -19.12 -8.85 10.71
C ARG A 342 -17.85 -8.30 11.36
N THR A 343 -16.77 -8.10 10.61
CA THR A 343 -15.47 -7.67 11.14
C THR A 343 -14.82 -6.58 10.29
N THR A 344 -13.99 -5.74 10.93
CA THR A 344 -13.08 -4.78 10.29
C THR A 344 -11.70 -5.38 10.01
N ASN A 345 -11.57 -6.72 10.01
CA ASN A 345 -10.29 -7.41 9.79
C ASN A 345 -9.58 -7.00 8.48
N ALA A 346 -10.33 -6.57 7.44
CA ALA A 346 -9.75 -6.01 6.21
C ALA A 346 -8.80 -4.83 6.50
N ILE A 347 -9.15 -3.98 7.48
CA ILE A 347 -8.31 -2.89 7.96
C ILE A 347 -7.33 -3.40 9.03
N GLU A 348 -7.83 -4.09 10.06
CA GLU A 348 -6.99 -4.46 11.22
C GLU A 348 -5.79 -5.33 10.82
N SER A 349 -5.95 -6.30 9.92
CA SER A 349 -4.84 -7.13 9.43
C SER A 349 -3.80 -6.33 8.64
N THR A 350 -4.28 -5.41 7.81
CA THR A 350 -3.45 -4.46 7.07
C THR A 350 -2.64 -3.59 8.02
N PHE A 351 -3.27 -3.11 9.10
CA PHE A 351 -2.62 -2.23 10.06
C PHE A 351 -1.83 -2.91 11.16
N ALA A 352 -2.10 -4.16 11.49
CA ALA A 352 -1.20 -4.97 12.30
C ALA A 352 0.18 -5.04 11.64
N THR A 353 0.18 -5.23 10.31
CA THR A 353 1.38 -5.20 9.48
C THR A 353 2.04 -3.82 9.52
N VAL A 354 1.28 -2.73 9.28
CA VAL A 354 1.79 -1.35 9.36
C VAL A 354 2.39 -1.04 10.73
N ARG A 355 1.68 -1.33 11.83
CA ARG A 355 2.13 -1.08 13.20
C ARG A 355 3.39 -1.87 13.54
N HIS A 356 3.46 -3.15 13.16
CA HIS A 356 4.66 -3.96 13.34
C HIS A 356 5.88 -3.34 12.64
N ARG A 357 5.69 -2.86 11.39
CA ARG A 357 6.77 -2.32 10.55
C ARG A 357 7.13 -0.86 10.88
N THR A 358 6.21 -0.11 11.47
CA THR A 358 6.43 1.31 11.83
C THR A 358 6.97 1.50 13.24
N THR A 359 6.93 0.48 14.10
CA THR A 359 7.34 0.61 15.50
C THR A 359 8.78 1.12 15.67
N ARG A 360 9.70 0.72 14.77
CA ARG A 360 11.09 1.20 14.78
C ARG A 360 11.33 2.48 13.98
N THR A 361 10.38 2.95 13.19
CA THR A 361 10.52 4.12 12.29
C THR A 361 9.66 5.33 12.68
N ARG A 362 8.87 5.20 13.77
CA ARG A 362 7.93 6.20 14.30
C ARG A 362 8.50 7.60 14.53
N ASN A 363 9.77 7.74 14.89
CA ASN A 363 10.35 9.04 15.25
C ASN A 363 11.08 9.75 14.10
N CYS A 364 10.98 9.23 12.86
CA CYS A 364 11.79 9.70 11.73
C CYS A 364 10.95 10.15 10.52
N VAL A 365 9.71 10.58 10.72
CA VAL A 365 8.78 10.94 9.65
C VAL A 365 8.03 12.23 9.99
N SER A 366 7.96 13.14 9.01
CA SER A 366 6.98 14.24 9.02
C SER A 366 5.59 13.71 8.67
N ARG A 367 4.55 14.51 8.91
CA ARG A 367 3.17 14.08 8.64
C ARG A 367 2.92 13.64 7.19
N PRO A 368 3.33 14.41 6.15
CA PRO A 368 3.16 13.98 4.75
C PRO A 368 3.92 12.69 4.42
N THR A 369 5.15 12.54 4.94
CA THR A 369 5.95 11.32 4.69
C THR A 369 5.36 10.09 5.39
N PHE A 370 4.70 10.28 6.53
CA PHE A 370 3.98 9.22 7.20
C PHE A 370 2.72 8.79 6.43
N LEU A 371 1.96 9.73 5.87
CA LEU A 371 0.82 9.44 4.97
C LEU A 371 1.30 8.66 3.73
N GLY A 372 2.38 9.11 3.09
CA GLY A 372 3.00 8.39 1.96
C GLY A 372 3.45 6.98 2.33
N LEU A 373 4.06 6.80 3.51
CA LEU A 373 4.45 5.48 4.02
C LEU A 373 3.23 4.58 4.27
N ALA A 374 2.19 5.08 4.93
CA ALA A 374 0.97 4.34 5.18
C ALA A 374 0.29 3.93 3.86
N PHE A 375 0.23 4.85 2.90
CA PHE A 375 -0.24 4.59 1.54
C PHE A 375 0.49 3.42 0.87
N LYS A 376 1.83 3.41 0.93
CA LYS A 376 2.62 2.30 0.37
C LYS A 376 2.48 0.98 1.11
N LEU A 377 2.38 1.02 2.43
CA LEU A 377 2.16 -0.20 3.21
C LEU A 377 0.80 -0.82 2.91
N ILE A 378 -0.24 0.00 2.76
CA ILE A 378 -1.58 -0.45 2.36
C ILE A 378 -1.58 -0.95 0.92
N GLU A 379 -0.88 -0.26 0.00
CA GLU A 379 -0.71 -0.72 -1.38
C GLU A 379 -0.10 -2.11 -1.47
N GLU A 380 0.92 -2.41 -0.67
CA GLU A 380 1.50 -3.75 -0.61
C GLU A 380 0.55 -4.78 0.01
N ALA A 381 -0.24 -4.41 1.02
CA ALA A 381 -1.22 -5.30 1.63
C ALA A 381 -2.37 -5.63 0.66
N GLU A 382 -2.82 -4.65 -0.12
CA GLU A 382 -3.90 -4.75 -1.09
C GLU A 382 -3.67 -5.87 -2.11
N LYS A 383 -2.41 -6.14 -2.48
CA LYS A 383 -2.03 -7.24 -3.39
C LYS A 383 -2.42 -8.63 -2.87
N THR A 384 -2.61 -8.77 -1.55
CA THR A 384 -2.95 -10.04 -0.90
C THR A 384 -4.41 -10.13 -0.48
N TRP A 385 -5.17 -9.05 -0.65
CA TRP A 385 -6.57 -9.04 -0.25
C TRP A 385 -7.38 -9.98 -1.14
N ARG A 386 -8.08 -10.90 -0.49
CA ARG A 386 -9.07 -11.74 -1.16
C ARG A 386 -10.30 -10.92 -1.50
N ARG A 387 -10.90 -11.23 -2.65
CA ARG A 387 -12.24 -10.75 -3.02
C ARG A 387 -13.26 -11.14 -1.95
N ILE A 388 -14.39 -10.46 -1.93
CA ILE A 388 -15.54 -10.92 -1.14
C ILE A 388 -16.00 -12.29 -1.66
N ASN A 389 -16.54 -13.13 -0.78
CA ASN A 389 -17.14 -14.41 -1.21
C ASN A 389 -18.43 -14.10 -1.98
N GLY A 390 -18.85 -14.98 -2.89
CA GLY A 390 -20.07 -14.80 -3.68
C GLY A 390 -20.17 -13.45 -4.44
N PRO A 391 -19.11 -12.99 -5.15
CA PRO A 391 -19.11 -11.66 -5.79
C PRO A 391 -20.25 -11.47 -6.80
N GLU A 392 -20.80 -12.54 -7.36
CA GLU A 392 -21.99 -12.52 -8.23
C GLU A 392 -23.24 -11.96 -7.54
N GLN A 393 -23.36 -12.11 -6.22
CA GLN A 393 -24.47 -11.58 -5.43
C GLN A 393 -24.46 -10.05 -5.36
N ILE A 394 -23.32 -9.42 -5.64
CA ILE A 394 -23.20 -7.95 -5.72
C ILE A 394 -24.09 -7.41 -6.83
N THR A 395 -24.21 -8.10 -7.96
CA THR A 395 -25.05 -7.65 -9.08
C THR A 395 -26.49 -7.46 -8.61
N LEU A 396 -27.03 -8.44 -7.87
CA LEU A 396 -28.39 -8.38 -7.32
C LEU A 396 -28.56 -7.18 -6.36
N LEU A 397 -27.56 -6.91 -5.51
CA LEU A 397 -27.57 -5.74 -4.64
C LEU A 397 -27.59 -4.43 -5.43
N LEU A 398 -26.83 -4.35 -6.52
CA LEU A 398 -26.73 -3.15 -7.35
C LEU A 398 -27.96 -2.95 -8.25
N GLU A 399 -28.71 -4.00 -8.52
CA GLU A 399 -30.04 -3.99 -9.15
C GLU A 399 -31.17 -3.66 -8.15
N GLY A 400 -30.85 -3.62 -6.85
CA GLY A 400 -31.80 -3.23 -5.79
C GLY A 400 -32.63 -4.38 -5.23
N ILE A 401 -32.24 -5.62 -5.48
CA ILE A 401 -32.88 -6.79 -4.88
C ILE A 401 -32.60 -6.78 -3.38
N ALA A 402 -33.67 -6.81 -2.59
CA ALA A 402 -33.57 -6.88 -1.14
C ALA A 402 -33.18 -8.30 -0.71
N PHE A 403 -32.38 -8.38 0.35
CA PHE A 403 -32.03 -9.64 1.00
C PHE A 403 -32.68 -9.69 2.38
N LYS A 404 -33.13 -10.88 2.76
CA LYS A 404 -33.62 -11.18 4.10
C LYS A 404 -32.93 -12.43 4.59
N ASP A 405 -32.26 -12.31 5.74
CA ASP A 405 -31.49 -13.41 6.33
C ASP A 405 -30.47 -14.03 5.34
N GLY A 406 -29.92 -13.19 4.46
CA GLY A 406 -28.85 -13.58 3.55
C GLY A 406 -29.31 -14.14 2.21
N GLU A 407 -30.61 -14.32 2.02
CA GLU A 407 -31.22 -14.82 0.79
C GLU A 407 -31.95 -13.70 0.03
N PRO A 408 -31.93 -13.71 -1.32
CA PRO A 408 -32.66 -12.74 -2.12
C PRO A 408 -34.17 -12.98 -1.99
N VAL A 409 -34.94 -11.90 -1.80
CA VAL A 409 -36.40 -11.98 -1.72
C VAL A 409 -37.00 -12.16 -3.13
N GLN A 410 -37.70 -13.28 -3.35
CA GLN A 410 -38.40 -13.61 -4.60
C GLN A 410 -39.88 -13.14 -4.50
N ASP A 411 -40.21 -11.96 -5.05
CA ASP A 411 -41.54 -11.31 -5.19
C ASP A 411 -42.29 -10.91 -3.87
N ASP A 412 -43.02 -9.79 -3.77
CA ASP A 412 -43.74 -8.98 -4.77
C ASP A 412 -43.81 -7.49 -4.31
N GLN A 413 -43.74 -6.55 -5.27
CA GLN A 413 -43.54 -5.08 -5.17
C GLN A 413 -42.17 -4.57 -4.69
N PRO A 414 -41.52 -3.65 -5.44
CA PRO A 414 -40.36 -2.94 -4.97
C PRO A 414 -40.82 -1.96 -3.89
N GLY A 415 -40.80 -2.40 -2.63
CA GLY A 415 -40.41 -1.48 -1.57
C GLY A 415 -39.01 -1.01 -1.94
N GLN A 416 -38.92 0.04 -2.75
CA GLN A 416 -37.67 0.62 -3.22
C GLN A 416 -36.76 0.74 -1.99
N GLN A 417 -35.78 -0.16 -1.88
CA GLN A 417 -34.51 0.30 -1.34
C GLN A 417 -34.21 1.52 -2.19
N LYS A 418 -34.12 2.70 -1.57
CA LYS A 418 -33.69 3.92 -2.26
C LYS A 418 -32.31 3.60 -2.85
N LEU A 419 -32.32 3.13 -4.09
CA LEU A 419 -31.14 2.89 -4.87
C LEU A 419 -30.50 4.25 -5.08
N ALA A 420 -29.23 4.36 -4.71
CA ALA A 420 -28.38 5.36 -5.30
C ALA A 420 -28.25 5.01 -6.79
N ALA A 421 -28.76 5.90 -7.64
CA ALA A 421 -28.55 5.87 -9.09
C ALA A 421 -27.07 6.13 -9.42
#